data_AF-A0A090ECM4-F1
#
_entry.id   AF-A0A090ECM4-F1
#
_cell.length_a   1.000
_cell.length_b   1.000
_cell.length_c   1.000
_cell.angle_alpha   90.00
_cell.angle_beta   90.00
_cell.angle_gamma   90.00
#
_symmetry.space_group_name_H-M   'P 1'
#
loop_
_entity.id
_entity.type
_entity.pdbx_description
1 polymer ?
#
loop_
_entity_poly.entity_id
_entity_poly.type
_entity_poly.pdbx_seq_one_letter_code
_entity_poly.pdbx_strand_id
1 'polypeptide(L)'
;MTRHVTFMTIDDAGHYSPEQRAEIIAAYPEHEREARAKGIPVLGSGRIFPVPDELIACEPFKLPRWWPRIGALDFGWDHPSAAIELAWDTEADVVYVTKAHRASQQTPAMQALALKAWGEWLPFAWPRDGRRETLEGAGVALAKQYAAHGLNMLTGHARFADGSVSVEAGLMDMLDRMQSGRFKVFSTLHAWFEEFRLYHRKNGQVVKLRDDLMAATRYRKLTLAYVSGAGTLPTTADGIWLIFTRAGDKGADGTGVGDFTGPASSVTDNIVTFAGTTGKAGKDSGVAVGSLAPKASPALTGTPTAPTQAAGDNSTKLATTAYVDTTFAPKASPTFTGAPAAPTATPGTNTTQIATTGFVKTAIDVVLGGVSAAFDTLSEIAADLSLKMVKSANLSDVANIATARTNLGLVGVTEEIVRADDFLPAGTNGGQIGLRYLATNGQPVFYMALDPTTAETFYIYWIPQRRYNGGTITATPEWTAESGSGTFQLDVSAVFARNDDPLDVAFGTAQSSNDTLLSAGDHHESPATGAIIPAGTWSRGASMWLKCTRNVAIDTLSADAQVYRLKITYTTDQAIDA
;
A
#
# COMPACT_ATOMS: atom_id res chain seq x y z
N MET A 1 11.24 49.13 43.45
CA MET A 1 10.64 48.13 42.54
C MET A 1 11.01 46.75 43.05
N THR A 2 10.07 46.05 43.69
CA THR A 2 10.26 44.65 44.10
C THR A 2 10.19 43.76 42.86
N ARG A 3 11.30 43.11 42.52
CA ARG A 3 11.35 42.16 41.41
C ARG A 3 10.65 40.87 41.84
N HIS A 4 9.61 40.48 41.10
CA HIS A 4 8.92 39.20 41.25
C HIS A 4 9.47 38.23 40.21
N VAL A 5 9.74 36.99 40.61
CA VAL A 5 10.18 35.90 39.74
C VAL A 5 9.14 34.80 39.82
N THR A 6 8.61 34.38 38.68
CA THR A 6 7.67 33.26 38.55
C THR A 6 8.40 32.10 37.88
N PHE A 7 8.44 30.94 38.54
CA PHE A 7 8.97 29.71 37.97
C PHE A 7 7.84 28.96 37.30
N MET A 8 8.04 28.56 36.04
CA MET A 8 7.11 27.75 35.25
C MET A 8 7.84 26.49 34.79
N THR A 9 7.17 25.36 34.89
CA THR A 9 7.63 24.04 34.46
C THR A 9 6.81 23.56 33.26
N ILE A 10 7.25 22.48 32.60
CA ILE A 10 6.43 21.84 31.57
C ILE A 10 5.09 21.33 32.13
N ASP A 11 5.00 21.11 33.45
CA ASP A 11 3.77 20.68 34.09
C ASP A 11 2.70 21.76 34.20
N ASP A 12 3.12 23.04 34.16
CA ASP A 12 2.24 24.20 34.16
C ASP A 12 1.58 24.44 32.77
N ALA A 13 2.06 23.75 31.73
CA ALA A 13 1.50 23.84 30.38
C ALA A 13 0.25 22.94 30.23
N GLY A 14 -0.92 23.44 30.62
CA GLY A 14 -2.20 22.70 30.63
C GLY A 14 -2.74 22.26 29.26
N HIS A 15 -2.09 22.63 28.15
CA HIS A 15 -2.47 22.22 26.79
C HIS A 15 -1.77 20.94 26.31
N TYR A 16 -0.79 20.42 27.07
CA TYR A 16 -0.14 19.14 26.80
C TYR A 16 -0.71 18.03 27.70
N SER A 17 -1.09 16.92 27.09
CA SER A 17 -1.38 15.66 27.80
C SER A 17 -0.12 15.11 28.50
N PRO A 18 -0.27 14.27 29.54
CA PRO A 18 0.88 13.62 30.21
C PRO A 18 1.81 12.89 29.24
N GLU A 19 1.26 12.24 28.22
CA GLU A 19 2.01 11.49 27.20
C GLU A 19 2.84 12.43 26.31
N GLN A 20 2.26 13.56 25.90
CA GLN A 20 2.96 14.58 25.11
C GLN A 20 4.08 15.25 25.91
N ARG A 21 3.87 15.48 27.21
CA ARG A 21 4.92 16.01 28.09
C ARG A 21 6.11 15.05 28.18
N ALA A 22 5.85 13.75 28.33
CA ALA A 22 6.90 12.73 28.39
C ALA A 22 7.71 12.66 27.08
N GLU A 23 7.05 12.78 25.94
CA GLU A 23 7.69 12.80 24.62
C GLU A 23 8.59 14.05 24.43
N ILE A 24 8.11 15.22 24.84
CA ILE A 24 8.89 16.47 24.81
C ILE A 24 10.11 16.39 25.73
N ILE A 25 9.97 15.83 26.94
CA ILE A 25 11.08 15.65 27.89
C ILE A 25 12.13 14.67 27.32
N ALA A 26 11.68 13.58 26.70
CA ALA A 26 12.58 12.60 26.09
C ALA A 26 13.38 13.16 24.92
N ALA A 27 12.85 14.16 24.20
CA ALA A 27 13.53 14.82 23.09
C ALA A 27 14.71 15.71 23.52
N TYR A 28 14.81 16.11 24.80
CA TYR A 28 15.94 16.91 25.27
C TYR A 28 17.19 16.05 25.51
N PRO A 29 18.41 16.56 25.21
CA PRO A 29 19.67 15.94 25.62
C PRO A 29 19.70 15.71 27.14
N GLU A 30 20.24 14.57 27.58
CA GLU A 30 20.17 14.12 28.98
C GLU A 30 20.70 15.15 30.00
N HIS A 31 21.73 15.90 29.62
CA HIS A 31 22.32 16.95 30.46
C HIS A 31 21.51 18.26 30.52
N GLU A 32 20.52 18.45 29.64
CA GLU A 32 19.63 19.63 29.62
C GLU A 32 18.19 19.31 30.05
N ARG A 33 17.82 18.03 30.18
CA ARG A 33 16.45 17.57 30.49
C ARG A 33 15.87 18.23 31.73
N GLU A 34 16.56 18.17 32.86
CA GLU A 34 16.06 18.78 34.10
C GLU A 34 15.98 20.30 34.03
N ALA A 35 16.96 20.95 33.38
CA ALA A 35 17.00 22.39 33.22
C ALA A 35 15.78 22.90 32.45
N ARG A 36 15.48 22.22 31.33
CA ARG A 36 14.39 22.58 30.42
C ARG A 36 13.02 22.15 30.92
N ALA A 37 12.92 21.02 31.62
CA ALA A 37 11.65 20.53 32.17
C ALA A 37 11.22 21.25 33.45
N LYS A 38 12.17 21.50 34.37
CA LYS A 38 11.90 22.04 35.73
C LYS A 38 12.26 23.52 35.88
N GLY A 39 12.80 24.17 34.85
CA GLY A 39 13.16 25.60 34.89
C GLY A 39 14.34 25.92 35.82
N ILE A 40 15.20 24.93 36.12
CA ILE A 40 16.35 25.08 37.02
C ILE A 40 17.53 25.65 36.21
N PRO A 41 18.12 26.81 36.59
CA PRO A 41 19.24 27.39 35.85
C PRO A 41 20.45 26.46 35.84
N VAL A 42 20.91 26.05 34.65
CA VAL A 42 22.16 25.28 34.48
C VAL A 42 23.18 26.15 33.76
N LEU A 43 24.29 26.44 34.45
CA LEU A 43 25.49 27.00 33.83
C LEU A 43 26.17 25.87 33.02
N GLY A 44 26.13 25.99 31.69
CA GLY A 44 26.64 25.02 30.73
C GLY A 44 28.16 24.75 30.82
N SER A 45 28.53 23.56 30.32
CA SER A 45 29.90 23.05 30.09
C SER A 45 30.95 23.37 31.18
N GLY A 46 30.82 22.71 32.34
CA GLY A 46 31.88 22.78 33.36
C GLY A 46 31.65 22.01 34.66
N ARG A 47 30.49 21.40 34.92
CA ARG A 47 30.23 20.68 36.18
C ARG A 47 31.29 19.61 36.44
N ILE A 48 31.80 19.55 37.67
CA ILE A 48 32.79 18.55 38.08
C ILE A 48 32.15 17.16 38.12
N PHE A 49 30.91 17.07 38.60
CA PHE A 49 30.12 15.86 38.65
C PHE A 49 28.90 15.98 37.71
N PRO A 50 28.96 15.42 36.49
CA PRO A 50 27.83 15.37 35.57
C PRO A 50 26.88 14.22 35.91
N VAL A 51 26.40 14.18 37.15
CA VAL A 51 25.51 13.12 37.67
C VAL A 51 24.20 13.77 38.13
N PRO A 52 23.02 13.23 37.75
CA PRO A 52 21.74 13.74 38.22
C PRO A 52 21.55 13.44 39.70
N ASP A 53 20.87 14.35 40.41
CA ASP A 53 20.64 14.24 41.86
C ASP A 53 19.94 12.93 42.22
N GLU A 54 18.97 12.50 41.41
CA GLU A 54 18.19 11.26 41.58
C GLU A 54 19.08 10.00 41.59
N LEU A 55 20.24 10.02 40.93
CA LEU A 55 21.16 8.88 40.94
C LEU A 55 21.85 8.70 42.29
N ILE A 56 22.08 9.79 43.02
CA ILE A 56 22.86 9.80 44.26
C ILE A 56 21.99 10.07 45.49
N ALA A 57 20.81 10.66 45.35
CA ALA A 57 19.89 10.87 46.45
C ALA A 57 19.31 9.54 46.95
N CYS A 58 19.22 9.40 48.27
CA CYS A 58 18.47 8.32 48.91
C CYS A 58 17.72 8.84 50.13
N GLU A 59 16.59 8.20 50.46
CA GLU A 59 15.84 8.57 51.65
C GLU A 59 16.64 8.28 52.93
N PRO A 60 16.59 9.15 53.95
CA PRO A 60 17.27 8.92 55.21
C PRO A 60 16.81 7.63 55.88
N PHE A 61 17.76 6.83 56.38
CA PHE A 61 17.47 5.60 57.12
C PHE A 61 18.38 5.47 58.35
N LYS A 62 17.98 4.58 59.27
CA LYS A 62 18.78 4.27 60.46
C LYS A 62 20.00 3.44 60.06
N LEU A 63 21.19 4.00 60.23
CA LEU A 63 22.45 3.32 59.89
C LEU A 63 22.67 2.07 60.77
N PRO A 64 23.02 0.91 60.16
CA PRO A 64 23.45 -0.26 60.91
C PRO A 64 24.65 0.03 61.81
N ARG A 65 24.65 -0.56 63.01
CA ARG A 65 25.69 -0.30 64.03
C ARG A 65 27.09 -0.73 63.59
N TRP A 66 27.19 -1.76 62.74
CA TRP A 66 28.46 -2.33 62.30
C TRP A 66 29.08 -1.61 61.10
N TRP A 67 28.39 -0.64 60.48
CA TRP A 67 28.94 0.13 59.37
C TRP A 67 30.02 1.10 59.87
N PRO A 68 31.24 1.08 59.31
CA PRO A 68 32.26 2.06 59.60
C PRO A 68 31.76 3.47 59.29
N ARG A 69 32.03 4.41 60.21
CA ARG A 69 31.62 5.81 60.09
C ARG A 69 32.80 6.73 60.34
N ILE A 70 32.86 7.81 59.57
CA ILE A 70 33.90 8.82 59.68
C ILE A 70 33.30 10.20 59.42
N GLY A 71 33.68 11.18 60.23
CA GLY A 71 33.46 12.58 59.95
C GLY A 71 34.60 13.11 59.06
N ALA A 72 34.32 14.07 58.19
CA ALA A 72 35.36 14.81 57.49
C ALA A 72 35.07 16.30 57.62
N LEU A 73 36.10 17.08 57.94
CA LEU A 73 36.01 18.50 58.27
C LEU A 73 36.94 19.28 57.35
N ASP A 74 36.40 20.31 56.69
CA ASP A 74 37.14 21.35 55.99
C ASP A 74 37.16 22.63 56.85
N PHE A 75 38.34 23.19 57.05
CA PHE A 75 38.53 24.36 57.90
C PHE A 75 38.33 25.65 57.09
N GLY A 76 37.49 26.57 57.58
CA GLY A 76 37.27 27.86 56.93
C GLY A 76 36.89 28.97 57.91
N TRP A 77 37.49 30.16 57.74
CA TRP A 77 37.09 31.39 58.44
C TRP A 77 36.48 32.41 57.48
N ASP A 78 37.22 32.79 56.43
CA ASP A 78 36.76 33.68 55.36
C ASP A 78 35.78 32.99 54.40
N HIS A 79 35.93 31.67 54.24
CA HIS A 79 34.92 30.77 53.71
C HIS A 79 34.33 29.92 54.85
N PRO A 80 33.11 29.37 54.69
CA PRO A 80 32.50 28.55 55.73
C PRO A 80 33.36 27.33 56.08
N SER A 81 33.43 26.95 57.36
CA SER A 81 33.86 25.59 57.68
C SER A 81 32.73 24.62 57.40
N ALA A 82 33.08 23.42 56.96
CA ALA A 82 32.11 22.41 56.55
C ALA A 82 32.52 21.04 57.05
N ALA A 83 31.54 20.29 57.55
CA ALA A 83 31.73 18.92 57.98
C ALA A 83 30.65 18.02 57.39
N ILE A 84 31.04 16.78 57.12
CA ILE A 84 30.14 15.72 56.64
C ILE A 84 30.39 14.43 57.41
N GLU A 85 29.35 13.63 57.61
CA GLU A 85 29.44 12.26 58.12
C GLU A 85 29.28 11.29 56.97
N LEU A 86 30.18 10.31 56.90
CA LEU A 86 30.18 9.24 55.92
C LEU A 86 30.00 7.90 56.63
N ALA A 87 29.07 7.09 56.14
CA ALA A 87 28.94 5.69 56.51
C ALA A 87 29.31 4.80 55.31
N TRP A 88 29.93 3.65 55.57
CA TRP A 88 30.30 2.70 54.53
C TRP A 88 29.62 1.35 54.75
N ASP A 89 28.83 0.95 53.76
CA ASP A 89 28.40 -0.43 53.61
C ASP A 89 29.57 -1.23 53.02
N THR A 90 30.21 -2.05 53.86
CA THR A 90 31.38 -2.84 53.45
C THR A 90 31.00 -4.04 52.59
N GLU A 91 29.74 -4.49 52.63
CA GLU A 91 29.27 -5.64 51.85
C GLU A 91 28.93 -5.21 50.42
N ALA A 92 28.22 -4.09 50.26
CA ALA A 92 27.85 -3.55 48.95
C ALA A 92 28.89 -2.57 48.36
N ASP A 93 29.91 -2.20 49.13
CA ASP A 93 30.85 -1.11 48.83
C ASP A 93 30.14 0.21 48.50
N VAL A 94 29.08 0.53 49.25
CA VAL A 94 28.29 1.77 49.06
C VAL A 94 28.53 2.74 50.19
N VAL A 95 28.58 4.01 49.80
CA VAL A 95 29.00 5.11 50.63
C VAL A 95 27.82 6.02 50.84
N TYR A 96 27.53 6.38 52.08
CA TYR A 96 26.42 7.26 52.40
C TYR A 96 26.93 8.52 53.06
N VAL A 97 26.62 9.69 52.49
CA VAL A 97 26.71 10.98 53.19
C VAL A 97 25.42 11.15 53.98
N THR A 98 25.53 11.12 55.31
CA THR A 98 24.39 10.95 56.22
C THR A 98 24.10 12.20 57.04
N LYS A 99 25.11 13.06 57.22
CA LYS A 99 25.00 14.36 57.90
C LYS A 99 25.89 15.38 57.20
N ALA A 100 25.46 16.63 57.23
CA ALA A 100 26.23 17.78 56.76
C ALA A 100 26.04 18.94 57.75
N HIS A 101 27.11 19.67 58.04
CA HIS A 101 27.08 20.89 58.83
C HIS A 101 27.98 21.92 58.17
N ARG A 102 27.49 23.15 58.00
CA ARG A 102 28.23 24.26 57.40
C ARG A 102 27.98 25.51 58.22
N ALA A 103 29.05 26.20 58.59
CA ALA A 103 28.95 27.44 59.37
C ALA A 103 30.04 28.44 59.00
N SER A 104 29.65 29.69 58.80
CA SER A 104 30.56 30.82 58.57
C SER A 104 30.97 31.46 59.88
N GLN A 105 32.22 31.93 59.98
CA GLN A 105 32.73 32.74 61.10
C GLN A 105 32.51 32.13 62.51
N GLN A 106 32.51 30.80 62.61
CA GLN A 106 32.42 30.10 63.88
C GLN A 106 33.80 29.66 64.39
N THR A 107 34.03 29.81 65.69
CA THR A 107 35.26 29.35 66.35
C THR A 107 35.31 27.81 66.40
N PRO A 108 36.51 27.19 66.47
CA PRO A 108 36.66 25.74 66.62
C PRO A 108 35.87 25.15 67.79
N ALA A 109 35.74 25.87 68.90
CA ALA A 109 34.96 25.44 70.06
C ALA A 109 33.46 25.27 69.73
N MET A 110 32.87 26.23 69.01
CA MET A 110 31.46 26.21 68.63
C MET A 110 31.18 25.12 67.59
N GLN A 111 32.08 24.93 66.64
CA GLN A 111 31.95 23.86 65.65
C GLN A 111 32.14 22.48 66.28
N ALA A 112 33.14 22.30 67.14
CA ALA A 112 33.32 21.05 67.88
C ALA A 112 32.08 20.70 68.72
N LEU A 113 31.41 21.70 69.32
CA LEU A 113 30.16 21.48 70.03
C LEU A 113 29.05 20.94 69.10
N ALA A 114 28.88 21.54 67.91
CA ALA A 114 27.90 21.08 66.93
C ALA A 114 28.19 19.66 66.41
N LEU A 115 29.46 19.33 66.18
CA LEU A 115 29.88 18.04 65.63
C LEU A 115 29.90 16.91 66.66
N LYS A 116 30.13 17.21 67.94
CA LYS A 116 30.04 16.20 69.02
C LYS A 116 28.65 15.61 69.16
N ALA A 117 27.59 16.35 68.79
CA ALA A 117 26.23 15.82 68.73
C ALA A 117 26.08 14.65 67.73
N TRP A 118 27.03 14.47 66.80
CA TRP A 118 27.02 13.33 65.89
C TRP A 118 27.54 12.04 66.54
N GLY A 119 28.26 12.18 67.65
CA GLY A 119 28.87 11.12 68.44
C GLY A 119 30.33 11.46 68.76
N GLU A 120 30.67 11.58 70.06
CA GLU A 120 32.05 11.88 70.50
C GLU A 120 33.06 10.82 70.05
N TRP A 121 32.60 9.59 69.81
CA TRP A 121 33.42 8.48 69.31
C TRP A 121 33.82 8.62 67.83
N LEU A 122 33.11 9.45 67.05
CA LEU A 122 33.27 9.52 65.58
C LEU A 122 34.61 10.15 65.19
N PRO A 123 35.51 9.45 64.48
CA PRO A 123 36.78 10.04 64.05
C PRO A 123 36.57 11.07 62.94
N PHE A 124 37.31 12.18 62.96
CA PHE A 124 37.25 13.25 61.96
C PHE A 124 38.54 13.36 61.13
N ALA A 125 38.41 13.19 59.80
CA ALA A 125 39.43 13.50 58.82
C ALA A 125 39.49 15.01 58.54
N TRP A 126 40.67 15.52 58.18
CA TRP A 126 40.91 16.96 58.01
C TRP A 126 41.99 17.23 56.95
N PRO A 127 41.98 18.40 56.27
CA PRO A 127 42.90 18.72 55.17
C PRO A 127 44.32 18.99 55.63
N ARG A 128 45.29 18.88 54.70
CA ARG A 128 46.72 19.17 54.96
C ARG A 128 46.95 20.54 55.61
N ASP A 129 46.15 21.54 55.26
CA ASP A 129 46.29 22.91 55.77
C ASP A 129 46.01 23.05 57.28
N GLY A 130 45.35 22.06 57.91
CA GLY A 130 45.20 22.01 59.37
C GLY A 130 46.50 21.83 60.16
N ARG A 131 47.63 21.55 59.47
CA ARG A 131 48.96 21.40 60.05
C ARG A 131 49.76 22.72 60.07
N ARG A 132 49.33 23.75 59.34
CA ARG A 132 50.08 25.03 59.27
C ARG A 132 49.93 25.80 60.59
N GLU A 133 51.06 26.18 61.18
CA GLU A 133 51.13 26.99 62.42
C GLU A 133 51.02 28.50 62.16
N THR A 134 50.60 28.92 60.95
CA THR A 134 50.80 30.28 60.43
C THR A 134 49.49 31.06 60.24
N LEU A 135 48.63 31.11 61.26
CA LEU A 135 47.83 32.30 61.51
C LEU A 135 48.53 33.02 62.66
N GLU A 136 49.11 34.19 62.38
CA GLU A 136 49.82 35.02 63.34
C GLU A 136 48.97 35.22 64.60
N GLY A 137 49.48 34.76 65.76
CA GLY A 137 48.91 35.06 67.06
C GLY A 137 48.09 33.96 67.74
N ALA A 138 48.60 32.72 67.82
CA ALA A 138 48.43 31.73 68.91
C ALA A 138 48.68 30.30 68.38
N GLY A 139 49.94 29.98 68.07
CA GLY A 139 50.39 28.83 67.28
C GLY A 139 50.05 27.43 67.84
N VAL A 140 48.81 26.99 67.62
CA VAL A 140 48.37 25.60 67.72
C VAL A 140 47.70 25.22 66.40
N ALA A 141 48.24 24.22 65.70
CA ALA A 141 47.65 23.66 64.47
C ALA A 141 46.12 23.48 64.62
N LEU A 142 45.31 23.95 63.66
CA LEU A 142 43.83 23.96 63.73
C LEU A 142 43.26 22.63 64.23
N ALA A 143 43.75 21.50 63.73
CA ALA A 143 43.32 20.17 64.17
C ALA A 143 43.50 19.93 65.69
N LYS A 144 44.58 20.45 66.30
CA LYS A 144 44.80 20.37 67.75
C LYS A 144 43.82 21.25 68.53
N GLN A 145 43.35 22.36 67.96
CA GLN A 145 42.33 23.20 68.60
C GLN A 145 40.98 22.47 68.67
N TYR A 146 40.56 21.82 67.58
CA TYR A 146 39.36 20.97 67.58
C TYR A 146 39.49 19.78 68.53
N ALA A 147 40.67 19.12 68.56
CA ALA A 147 40.95 18.04 69.50
C ALA A 147 40.91 18.50 70.97
N ALA A 148 41.43 19.69 71.28
CA ALA A 148 41.37 20.27 72.63
C ALA A 148 39.93 20.55 73.10
N HIS A 149 38.98 20.71 72.17
CA HIS A 149 37.55 20.85 72.46
C HIS A 149 36.78 19.51 72.45
N GLY A 150 37.50 18.39 72.39
CA GLY A 150 36.96 17.04 72.54
C GLY A 150 36.45 16.40 71.25
N LEU A 151 36.79 16.94 70.08
CA LEU A 151 36.50 16.27 68.80
C LEU A 151 37.56 15.18 68.53
N ASN A 152 37.14 13.97 68.19
CA ASN A 152 38.05 12.85 67.90
C ASN A 152 38.75 13.03 66.53
N MET A 153 39.78 13.88 66.47
CA MET A 153 40.51 14.18 65.24
C MET A 153 41.50 13.06 64.89
N LEU A 154 41.60 12.69 63.61
CA LEU A 154 42.65 11.76 63.16
C LEU A 154 44.05 12.33 63.40
N THR A 155 45.02 11.47 63.71
CA THR A 155 46.40 11.87 64.05
C THR A 155 47.17 12.50 62.88
N GLY A 156 46.75 12.25 61.64
CA GLY A 156 47.29 12.87 60.44
C GLY A 156 46.18 13.41 59.53
N HIS A 157 46.54 14.37 58.69
CA HIS A 157 45.64 14.88 57.64
C HIS A 157 45.28 13.78 56.63
N ALA A 158 44.15 13.98 55.94
CA ALA A 158 43.65 13.08 54.92
C ALA A 158 44.64 12.95 53.76
N ARG A 159 44.97 11.69 53.40
CA ARG A 159 45.89 11.30 52.32
C ARG A 159 45.42 9.99 51.68
N PHE A 160 45.82 9.76 50.44
CA PHE A 160 45.64 8.46 49.79
C PHE A 160 46.57 7.40 50.40
N ALA A 161 46.33 6.14 50.07
CA ALA A 161 47.11 5.01 50.60
C ALA A 161 48.59 5.04 50.17
N ASP A 162 48.87 5.66 49.02
CA ASP A 162 50.21 5.96 48.52
C ASP A 162 50.85 7.21 49.18
N GLY A 163 50.15 7.84 50.13
CA GLY A 163 50.57 9.05 50.81
C GLY A 163 50.30 10.36 50.05
N SER A 164 49.75 10.31 48.84
CA SER A 164 49.45 11.50 48.04
C SER A 164 48.25 12.29 48.57
N VAL A 165 48.10 13.55 48.15
CA VAL A 165 47.02 14.48 48.54
C VAL A 165 46.34 15.10 47.31
N SER A 166 46.17 14.30 46.24
CA SER A 166 45.65 14.77 44.95
C SER A 166 44.16 15.13 45.00
N VAL A 167 43.84 16.37 44.68
CA VAL A 167 42.45 16.83 44.56
C VAL A 167 41.74 16.11 43.41
N GLU A 168 42.35 16.06 42.22
CA GLU A 168 41.73 15.45 41.03
C GLU A 168 41.51 13.94 41.20
N ALA A 169 42.44 13.22 41.86
CA ALA A 169 42.25 11.80 42.12
C ALA A 169 41.04 11.55 43.04
N GLY A 170 40.81 12.43 44.01
CA GLY A 170 39.64 12.34 44.89
C GLY A 170 38.34 12.67 44.17
N LEU A 171 38.37 13.60 43.22
CA LEU A 171 37.22 13.91 42.38
C LEU A 171 36.86 12.76 41.44
N MET A 172 37.85 12.12 40.82
CA MET A 172 37.60 10.94 39.97
C MET A 172 37.06 9.76 40.77
N ASP A 173 37.62 9.45 41.95
CA ASP A 173 37.08 8.37 42.82
C ASP A 173 35.62 8.63 43.23
N MET A 174 35.29 9.89 43.57
CA MET A 174 33.91 10.27 43.86
C MET A 174 33.00 10.09 42.64
N LEU A 175 33.43 10.55 41.45
CA LEU A 175 32.64 10.42 40.22
C LEU A 175 32.42 8.95 39.84
N ASP A 176 33.46 8.11 39.91
CA ASP A 176 33.37 6.67 39.64
C ASP A 176 32.38 5.99 40.58
N ARG A 177 32.39 6.35 41.87
CA ARG A 177 31.43 5.83 42.85
C ARG A 177 30.01 6.33 42.59
N MET A 178 29.82 7.57 42.18
CA MET A 178 28.50 8.10 41.82
C MET A 178 27.92 7.39 40.59
N GLN A 179 28.72 7.25 39.52
CA GLN A 179 28.28 6.59 38.28
C GLN A 179 28.04 5.08 38.46
N SER A 180 28.81 4.43 39.34
CA SER A 180 28.59 3.01 39.68
C SER A 180 27.51 2.76 40.72
N GLY A 181 26.83 3.81 41.23
CA GLY A 181 25.80 3.69 42.26
C GLY A 181 26.34 3.41 43.67
N ARG A 182 27.66 3.45 43.85
CA ARG A 182 28.39 3.23 45.11
C ARG A 182 28.57 4.49 45.96
N PHE A 183 27.93 5.60 45.59
CA PHE A 183 27.89 6.84 46.37
C PHE A 183 26.47 7.36 46.46
N LYS A 184 26.00 7.56 47.69
CA LYS A 184 24.64 7.97 48.03
C LYS A 184 24.66 9.08 49.08
N VAL A 185 23.66 9.94 49.05
CA VAL A 185 23.51 11.12 49.91
C VAL A 185 22.07 11.18 50.40
N PHE A 186 21.88 11.38 51.71
CA PHE A 186 20.54 11.55 52.25
C PHE A 186 19.84 12.75 51.59
N SER A 187 18.63 12.53 51.07
CA SER A 187 17.86 13.51 50.28
C SER A 187 17.57 14.80 51.06
N THR A 188 17.59 14.75 52.39
CA THR A 188 17.43 15.90 53.30
C THR A 188 18.64 16.82 53.40
N LEU A 189 19.80 16.46 52.84
CA LEU A 189 21.04 17.24 52.94
C LEU A 189 21.11 18.34 51.85
N HIS A 190 20.15 19.26 51.86
CA HIS A 190 19.99 20.28 50.81
C HIS A 190 21.25 21.14 50.59
N ALA A 191 21.93 21.55 51.66
CA ALA A 191 23.17 22.34 51.55
C ALA A 191 24.29 21.59 50.81
N TRP A 192 24.34 20.26 50.91
CA TRP A 192 25.30 19.44 50.16
C TRP A 192 24.95 19.42 48.66
N PHE A 193 23.66 19.23 48.33
CA PHE A 193 23.19 19.24 46.94
C PHE A 193 23.35 20.61 46.27
N GLU A 194 23.18 21.71 47.01
CA GLU A 194 23.45 23.06 46.51
C GLU A 194 24.91 23.22 46.04
N GLU A 195 25.88 22.79 46.85
CA GLU A 195 27.29 22.84 46.46
C GLU A 195 27.58 21.89 45.30
N PHE A 196 27.07 20.65 45.37
CA PHE A 196 27.21 19.65 44.31
C PHE A 196 26.76 20.15 42.93
N ARG A 197 25.63 20.85 42.85
CA ARG A 197 25.08 21.40 41.60
C ARG A 197 25.93 22.54 41.05
N LEU A 198 26.49 23.37 41.93
CA LEU A 198 27.28 24.55 41.58
C LEU A 198 28.77 24.24 41.36
N TYR A 199 29.24 23.06 41.73
CA TYR A 199 30.65 22.69 41.66
C TYR A 199 31.11 22.46 40.21
N HIS A 200 31.99 23.34 39.71
CA HIS A 200 32.38 23.39 38.30
C HIS A 200 33.86 23.74 38.10
N ARG A 201 34.33 23.51 36.86
CA ARG A 201 35.63 23.90 36.36
C ARG A 201 35.53 25.17 35.52
N LYS A 202 36.55 26.01 35.59
CA LYS A 202 36.78 27.15 34.69
C LYS A 202 38.22 27.06 34.20
N ASN A 203 38.42 27.05 32.88
CA ASN A 203 39.74 26.89 32.24
C ASN A 203 40.50 25.64 32.73
N GLY A 204 39.80 24.52 32.91
CA GLY A 204 40.39 23.25 33.36
C GLY A 204 40.73 23.16 34.85
N GLN A 205 40.50 24.22 35.64
CA GLN A 205 40.74 24.25 37.08
C GLN A 205 39.44 24.25 37.87
N VAL A 206 39.42 23.58 39.02
CA VAL A 206 38.31 23.60 39.98
C VAL A 206 38.08 25.02 40.51
N VAL A 207 36.85 25.51 40.41
CA VAL A 207 36.45 26.80 40.99
C VAL A 207 36.17 26.61 42.47
N LYS A 208 37.02 27.19 43.33
CA LYS A 208 36.91 27.17 44.80
C LYS A 208 35.91 28.20 45.31
N LEU A 209 34.64 28.03 44.96
CA LEU A 209 33.56 28.91 45.41
C LEU A 209 32.41 28.04 45.90
N ARG A 210 32.15 28.09 47.21
CA ARG A 210 31.14 27.25 47.89
C ARG A 210 31.37 25.75 47.63
N ASP A 211 32.60 25.30 47.83
CA ASP A 211 33.02 23.90 47.69
C ASP A 211 33.38 23.24 49.03
N ASP A 212 33.06 23.86 50.16
CA ASP A 212 33.50 23.45 51.49
C ASP A 212 32.99 22.02 51.86
N LEU A 213 31.71 21.71 51.61
CA LEU A 213 31.14 20.38 51.80
C LEU A 213 31.66 19.38 50.76
N MET A 214 31.93 19.82 49.52
CA MET A 214 32.56 18.97 48.49
C MET A 214 34.00 18.60 48.87
N ALA A 215 34.75 19.57 49.40
CA ALA A 215 36.11 19.39 49.89
C ALA A 215 36.14 18.43 51.08
N ALA A 216 35.25 18.63 52.07
CA ALA A 216 35.08 17.72 53.20
C ALA A 216 34.74 16.30 52.73
N THR A 217 33.81 16.15 51.77
CA THR A 217 33.42 14.86 51.20
C THR A 217 34.58 14.13 50.53
N ARG A 218 35.54 14.87 49.96
CA ARG A 218 36.74 14.30 49.31
C ARG A 218 37.76 13.76 50.30
N TYR A 219 37.81 14.22 51.55
CA TYR A 219 38.79 13.78 52.56
C TYR A 219 38.55 12.37 53.11
N ARG A 220 37.77 11.58 52.38
CA ARG A 220 37.07 10.37 52.81
C ARG A 220 37.91 9.09 52.88
N LYS A 221 39.19 9.07 52.50
CA LYS A 221 39.92 7.79 52.53
C LYS A 221 40.20 7.34 53.97
N LEU A 222 39.38 6.38 54.42
CA LEU A 222 39.63 5.50 55.57
C LEU A 222 41.01 4.88 55.38
N THR A 223 42.02 5.46 56.03
CA THR A 223 43.31 4.80 56.15
C THR A 223 43.11 3.73 57.22
N LEU A 224 43.03 2.46 56.81
CA LEU A 224 43.19 1.33 57.72
C LEU A 224 44.66 1.35 58.17
N ALA A 225 44.97 2.16 59.18
CA ALA A 225 46.29 2.22 59.76
C ALA A 225 46.52 0.93 60.55
N TYR A 226 47.27 0.01 59.96
CA TYR A 226 48.01 -0.97 60.74
C TYR A 226 48.88 -0.21 61.75
N VAL A 227 48.59 -0.37 63.03
CA VAL A 227 49.50 0.06 64.10
C VAL A 227 50.57 -1.01 64.22
N SER A 228 51.66 -0.89 63.45
CA SER A 228 52.91 -1.59 63.77
C SER A 228 53.82 -0.63 64.54
N GLY A 229 53.59 -0.54 65.86
CA GLY A 229 54.51 0.12 66.76
C GLY A 229 55.61 -0.84 67.19
N ALA A 230 56.88 -0.49 66.95
CA ALA A 230 58.01 -1.18 67.58
C ALA A 230 58.03 -0.81 69.07
N GLY A 231 57.59 -1.74 69.92
CA GLY A 231 57.59 -1.60 71.37
C GLY A 231 57.49 -2.98 72.02
N THR A 232 58.26 -3.19 73.09
CA THR A 232 58.35 -4.47 73.82
C THR A 232 57.03 -4.77 74.54
N LEU A 233 56.59 -6.03 74.50
CA LEU A 233 55.32 -6.49 75.07
C LEU A 233 55.31 -6.45 76.61
N PRO A 234 54.21 -6.02 77.27
CA PRO A 234 54.10 -6.01 78.73
C PRO A 234 53.91 -7.44 79.28
N THR A 235 54.59 -7.75 80.38
CA THR A 235 54.74 -9.10 80.94
C THR A 235 53.81 -9.40 82.13
N THR A 236 52.70 -8.68 82.32
CA THR A 236 51.82 -8.95 83.47
C THR A 236 50.33 -8.79 83.19
N ALA A 237 49.66 -9.95 83.21
CA ALA A 237 48.34 -10.25 83.78
C ALA A 237 47.02 -9.77 83.12
N ASP A 238 47.01 -9.24 81.89
CA ASP A 238 45.80 -9.21 81.06
C ASP A 238 46.07 -9.89 79.72
N GLY A 239 45.24 -10.87 79.36
CA GLY A 239 45.49 -11.81 78.27
C GLY A 239 45.71 -11.15 76.90
N ILE A 240 46.76 -11.57 76.20
CA ILE A 240 47.03 -11.21 74.80
C ILE A 240 46.25 -12.15 73.89
N TRP A 241 45.39 -11.59 73.04
CA TRP A 241 44.82 -12.33 71.92
C TRP A 241 45.83 -12.36 70.77
N LEU A 242 46.55 -13.48 70.65
CA LEU A 242 47.38 -13.77 69.50
C LEU A 242 46.48 -14.26 68.35
N ILE A 243 46.28 -13.43 67.32
CA ILE A 243 45.69 -13.87 66.06
C ILE A 243 46.85 -14.09 65.09
N PHE A 244 47.14 -15.34 64.75
CA PHE A 244 48.05 -15.67 63.66
C PHE A 244 47.38 -15.30 62.33
N THR A 245 47.74 -14.16 61.73
CA THR A 245 47.42 -13.90 60.33
C THR A 245 48.53 -14.50 59.47
N ARG A 246 48.26 -15.67 58.87
CA ARG A 246 49.17 -16.30 57.93
C ARG A 246 49.33 -15.44 56.66
N ALA A 247 50.53 -15.42 56.09
CA ALA A 247 50.73 -14.99 54.70
C ALA A 247 50.44 -16.19 53.77
N GLY A 248 49.43 -16.07 52.90
CA GLY A 248 49.09 -17.07 51.87
C GLY A 248 47.64 -17.59 51.94
N ASP A 249 47.06 -17.95 50.80
CA ASP A 249 45.65 -18.36 50.64
C ASP A 249 45.30 -19.63 51.38
N LYS A 250 44.30 -19.60 52.29
CA LYS A 250 43.78 -20.77 53.05
C LYS A 250 43.83 -22.09 52.25
N GLY A 251 44.55 -23.11 52.75
CA GLY A 251 44.57 -24.48 52.18
C GLY A 251 45.92 -25.20 52.01
N ALA A 252 47.06 -24.52 52.19
CA ALA A 252 48.37 -25.10 51.88
C ALA A 252 48.96 -26.10 52.92
N ASP A 253 48.36 -26.25 54.11
CA ASP A 253 48.84 -27.19 55.14
C ASP A 253 48.13 -28.56 55.10
N GLY A 254 47.16 -28.76 54.21
CA GLY A 254 46.52 -30.05 53.94
C GLY A 254 45.84 -30.71 55.14
N THR A 255 45.63 -30.00 56.25
CA THR A 255 45.18 -30.56 57.53
C THR A 255 43.82 -30.01 57.99
N GLY A 256 43.24 -29.05 57.27
CA GLY A 256 41.86 -28.61 57.47
C GLY A 256 40.86 -29.67 56.99
N VAL A 257 40.05 -30.24 57.91
CA VAL A 257 38.91 -31.11 57.56
C VAL A 257 37.81 -30.24 56.94
N GLY A 258 38.01 -29.74 55.73
CA GLY A 258 37.11 -28.76 55.10
C GLY A 258 37.69 -28.02 53.89
N ASP A 259 38.98 -28.19 53.57
CA ASP A 259 39.59 -27.48 52.45
C ASP A 259 39.16 -28.05 51.09
N PHE A 260 38.99 -27.15 50.12
CA PHE A 260 38.69 -27.49 48.74
C PHE A 260 40.00 -27.63 47.95
N THR A 261 40.33 -28.85 47.54
CA THR A 261 41.58 -29.14 46.82
C THR A 261 41.29 -29.55 45.38
N GLY A 262 41.77 -28.78 44.40
CA GLY A 262 41.71 -29.14 42.96
C GLY A 262 42.87 -30.04 42.52
N PRO A 263 42.78 -30.74 41.37
CA PRO A 263 43.86 -31.58 40.88
C PRO A 263 45.02 -30.71 40.37
N ALA A 264 46.24 -31.24 40.45
CA ALA A 264 47.45 -30.57 39.91
C ALA A 264 47.38 -30.32 38.39
N SER A 265 46.48 -31.01 37.68
CA SER A 265 46.23 -30.86 36.25
C SER A 265 45.24 -29.74 35.89
N SER A 266 44.79 -28.93 36.86
CA SER A 266 43.81 -27.86 36.59
C SER A 266 44.38 -26.80 35.65
N VAL A 267 43.62 -26.44 34.62
CA VAL A 267 43.98 -25.39 33.66
C VAL A 267 43.31 -24.06 34.03
N THR A 268 43.97 -22.94 33.75
CA THR A 268 43.40 -21.59 33.95
C THR A 268 42.14 -21.42 33.10
N ASP A 269 41.13 -20.74 33.66
CA ASP A 269 39.83 -20.46 33.02
C ASP A 269 38.89 -21.67 32.86
N ASN A 270 39.29 -22.88 33.25
CA ASN A 270 38.37 -24.02 33.26
C ASN A 270 37.41 -23.98 34.46
N ILE A 271 36.18 -24.45 34.23
CA ILE A 271 35.16 -24.57 35.28
C ILE A 271 35.58 -25.68 36.24
N VAL A 272 35.62 -25.36 37.52
CA VAL A 272 35.89 -26.33 38.57
C VAL A 272 34.58 -27.05 38.95
N THR A 273 34.62 -28.38 39.00
CA THR A 273 33.49 -29.22 39.44
C THR A 273 33.90 -30.09 40.62
N PHE A 274 32.97 -30.72 41.34
CA PHE A 274 33.32 -31.62 42.44
C PHE A 274 33.74 -33.00 41.93
N ALA A 275 34.82 -33.54 42.51
CA ALA A 275 35.33 -34.90 42.24
C ALA A 275 34.63 -35.99 43.08
N GLY A 276 33.68 -35.60 43.95
CA GLY A 276 32.90 -36.50 44.80
C GLY A 276 31.81 -35.76 45.58
N THR A 277 31.04 -36.48 46.39
CA THR A 277 29.87 -35.95 47.11
C THR A 277 30.21 -35.17 48.37
N THR A 278 31.46 -35.19 48.82
CA THR A 278 31.89 -34.51 50.06
C THR A 278 32.02 -33.00 49.91
N GLY A 279 32.06 -32.48 48.67
CA GLY A 279 32.27 -31.05 48.38
C GLY A 279 33.69 -30.55 48.62
N LYS A 280 34.64 -31.45 48.96
CA LYS A 280 36.01 -31.10 49.38
C LYS A 280 37.08 -31.28 48.30
N ALA A 281 36.78 -32.06 47.26
CA ALA A 281 37.71 -32.29 46.16
C ALA A 281 37.16 -31.65 44.89
N GLY A 282 37.96 -30.77 44.28
CA GLY A 282 37.73 -30.26 42.94
C GLY A 282 38.23 -31.22 41.87
N LYS A 283 37.65 -31.14 40.68
CA LYS A 283 38.18 -31.66 39.42
C LYS A 283 38.07 -30.57 38.37
N ASP A 284 39.04 -30.54 37.47
CA ASP A 284 38.93 -29.75 36.25
C ASP A 284 37.84 -30.38 35.35
N SER A 285 36.84 -29.60 34.94
CA SER A 285 35.81 -30.07 34.02
C SER A 285 36.33 -30.30 32.60
N GLY A 286 37.48 -29.73 32.25
CA GLY A 286 37.99 -29.65 30.87
C GLY A 286 37.27 -28.60 30.01
N VAL A 287 36.34 -27.83 30.59
CA VAL A 287 35.52 -26.83 29.88
C VAL A 287 35.96 -25.44 30.32
N ALA A 288 36.54 -24.68 29.40
CA ALA A 288 36.88 -23.28 29.61
C ALA A 288 35.60 -22.44 29.80
N VAL A 289 35.59 -21.48 30.71
CA VAL A 289 34.47 -20.55 30.93
C VAL A 289 34.16 -19.81 29.63
N GLY A 290 35.20 -19.42 28.86
CA GLY A 290 35.04 -18.82 27.53
C GLY A 290 34.40 -19.72 26.45
N SER A 291 34.27 -21.03 26.69
CA SER A 291 33.59 -21.96 25.78
C SER A 291 32.08 -22.11 26.04
N LEU A 292 31.58 -21.54 27.14
CA LEU A 292 30.16 -21.52 27.43
C LEU A 292 29.43 -20.45 26.61
N ALA A 293 28.17 -20.72 26.27
CA ALA A 293 27.32 -19.73 25.62
C ALA A 293 26.94 -18.58 26.59
N PRO A 294 27.00 -17.30 26.16
CA PRO A 294 26.64 -16.18 27.01
C PRO A 294 25.12 -16.17 27.31
N LYS A 295 24.75 -15.70 28.50
CA LYS A 295 23.33 -15.60 28.92
C LYS A 295 22.53 -14.64 28.03
N ALA A 296 23.16 -13.55 27.60
CA ALA A 296 22.57 -12.60 26.68
C ALA A 296 23.07 -12.90 25.26
N SER A 297 22.13 -13.10 24.33
CA SER A 297 22.40 -13.28 22.90
C SER A 297 23.45 -14.36 22.58
N PRO A 298 23.25 -15.63 23.01
CA PRO A 298 24.15 -16.71 22.65
C PRO A 298 24.20 -16.92 21.13
N ALA A 299 25.41 -17.02 20.58
CA ALA A 299 25.60 -17.49 19.21
C ALA A 299 25.49 -19.03 19.19
N LEU A 300 24.49 -19.56 18.49
CA LEU A 300 24.29 -21.00 18.35
C LEU A 300 25.08 -21.52 17.12
N THR A 301 25.87 -22.59 17.30
CA THR A 301 26.58 -23.30 16.24
C THR A 301 26.15 -24.78 16.21
N GLY A 302 26.37 -25.49 15.09
CA GLY A 302 25.91 -26.87 14.91
C GLY A 302 24.41 -26.99 14.58
N THR A 303 23.74 -28.02 15.10
CA THR A 303 22.30 -28.30 14.87
C THR A 303 21.49 -28.15 16.18
N PRO A 304 21.26 -26.91 16.67
CA PRO A 304 20.49 -26.68 17.89
C PRO A 304 19.04 -27.18 17.74
N THR A 305 18.53 -27.87 18.76
CA THR A 305 17.13 -28.33 18.80
C THR A 305 16.32 -27.52 19.79
N ALA A 306 15.04 -27.28 19.48
CA ALA A 306 14.07 -26.64 20.36
C ALA A 306 12.71 -27.34 20.21
N PRO A 307 11.81 -27.26 21.20
CA PRO A 307 10.45 -27.77 21.04
C PRO A 307 9.71 -27.06 19.89
N THR A 308 9.05 -27.82 19.02
CA THR A 308 8.21 -27.26 17.95
C THR A 308 6.97 -26.61 18.55
N GLN A 309 6.71 -25.35 18.22
CA GLN A 309 5.56 -24.60 18.72
C GLN A 309 4.29 -24.94 17.92
N ALA A 310 3.13 -24.61 18.49
CA ALA A 310 1.84 -24.76 17.80
C ALA A 310 1.64 -23.65 16.76
N ALA A 311 0.99 -23.96 15.64
CA ALA A 311 0.68 -23.01 14.57
C ALA A 311 0.02 -21.72 15.11
N GLY A 312 0.52 -20.55 14.69
CA GLY A 312 0.00 -19.25 15.12
C GLY A 312 0.60 -18.67 16.41
N ASP A 313 1.58 -19.33 17.04
CA ASP A 313 2.35 -18.76 18.15
C ASP A 313 3.16 -17.52 17.69
N ASN A 314 2.89 -16.36 18.30
CA ASN A 314 3.54 -15.07 18.02
C ASN A 314 4.42 -14.57 19.19
N SER A 315 4.80 -15.47 20.10
CA SER A 315 5.65 -15.15 21.25
C SER A 315 7.13 -15.00 20.86
N THR A 316 7.98 -14.67 21.85
CA THR A 316 9.43 -14.49 21.68
C THR A 316 10.23 -15.80 21.70
N LYS A 317 9.58 -16.96 21.55
CA LYS A 317 10.26 -18.27 21.55
C LYS A 317 10.99 -18.52 20.23
N LEU A 318 11.94 -19.46 20.25
CA LEU A 318 12.65 -19.90 19.04
C LEU A 318 11.70 -20.66 18.10
N ALA A 319 11.68 -20.28 16.82
CA ALA A 319 10.98 -21.00 15.76
C ALA A 319 11.84 -22.17 15.25
N THR A 320 11.31 -23.39 15.28
CA THR A 320 11.95 -24.56 14.64
C THR A 320 11.64 -24.58 13.14
N THR A 321 12.44 -25.30 12.35
CA THR A 321 12.17 -25.52 10.92
C THR A 321 10.80 -26.16 10.70
N ALA A 322 10.43 -27.13 11.54
CA ALA A 322 9.11 -27.78 11.50
C ALA A 322 7.94 -26.81 11.77
N TYR A 323 8.12 -25.84 12.68
CA TYR A 323 7.12 -24.80 12.93
C TYR A 323 6.93 -23.89 11.70
N VAL A 324 8.03 -23.47 11.08
CA VAL A 324 8.00 -22.63 9.87
C VAL A 324 7.34 -23.37 8.71
N ASP A 325 7.71 -24.64 8.48
CA ASP A 325 7.16 -25.47 7.39
C ASP A 325 5.65 -25.72 7.52
N THR A 326 5.13 -25.77 8.75
CA THR A 326 3.70 -26.02 8.98
C THR A 326 2.84 -24.74 8.98
N THR A 327 3.46 -23.56 9.13
CA THR A 327 2.75 -22.28 9.27
C THR A 327 2.58 -21.54 7.95
N PHE A 328 3.48 -21.74 6.98
CA PHE A 328 3.48 -20.99 5.72
C PHE A 328 3.17 -21.87 4.50
N ALA A 329 2.47 -21.31 3.53
CA ALA A 329 2.27 -21.96 2.24
C ALA A 329 3.60 -22.02 1.46
N PRO A 330 3.85 -23.07 0.65
CA PRO A 330 5.03 -23.15 -0.21
C PRO A 330 5.15 -21.93 -1.13
N LYS A 331 6.36 -21.38 -1.26
CA LYS A 331 6.62 -20.24 -2.15
C LYS A 331 6.39 -20.59 -3.62
N ALA A 332 6.78 -21.80 -4.02
CA ALA A 332 6.56 -22.31 -5.36
C ALA A 332 5.27 -23.13 -5.38
N SER A 333 4.31 -22.71 -6.21
CA SER A 333 3.05 -23.42 -6.46
C SER A 333 2.28 -23.82 -5.19
N PRO A 334 1.88 -22.86 -4.34
CA PRO A 334 1.05 -23.16 -3.18
C PRO A 334 -0.30 -23.75 -3.63
N THR A 335 -0.75 -24.81 -2.97
CA THR A 335 -2.13 -25.31 -3.10
C THR A 335 -3.00 -24.59 -2.08
N PHE A 336 -3.94 -23.75 -2.54
CA PHE A 336 -4.92 -23.12 -1.67
C PHE A 336 -6.07 -24.07 -1.35
N THR A 337 -6.55 -24.08 -0.10
CA THR A 337 -7.73 -24.84 0.34
C THR A 337 -8.77 -23.89 0.96
N GLY A 338 -10.03 -24.33 1.02
CA GLY A 338 -11.14 -23.48 1.49
C GLY A 338 -11.56 -22.41 0.48
N ALA A 339 -11.91 -21.21 0.96
CA ALA A 339 -12.33 -20.06 0.14
C ALA A 339 -11.32 -18.89 0.29
N PRO A 340 -10.17 -18.93 -0.42
CA PRO A 340 -9.15 -17.89 -0.30
C PRO A 340 -9.67 -16.53 -0.76
N ALA A 341 -9.50 -15.51 0.08
CA ALA A 341 -9.83 -14.13 -0.25
C ALA A 341 -8.61 -13.41 -0.83
N ALA A 342 -8.81 -12.62 -1.90
CA ALA A 342 -7.81 -11.74 -2.49
C ALA A 342 -8.48 -10.42 -2.89
N PRO A 343 -7.71 -9.30 -2.98
CA PRO A 343 -8.25 -8.04 -3.48
C PRO A 343 -8.81 -8.18 -4.90
N THR A 344 -10.01 -7.63 -5.16
CA THR A 344 -10.58 -7.59 -6.50
C THR A 344 -9.85 -6.57 -7.36
N ALA A 345 -9.31 -7.05 -8.48
CA ALA A 345 -8.63 -6.24 -9.47
C ALA A 345 -9.56 -5.22 -10.14
N THR A 346 -9.01 -4.07 -10.52
CA THR A 346 -9.69 -3.14 -11.43
C THR A 346 -9.94 -3.81 -12.80
N PRO A 347 -11.07 -3.55 -13.48
CA PRO A 347 -11.32 -4.06 -14.84
C PRO A 347 -10.19 -3.74 -15.83
N GLY A 348 -9.89 -4.67 -16.74
CA GLY A 348 -8.82 -4.53 -17.74
C GLY A 348 -7.41 -4.89 -17.23
N THR A 349 -7.25 -5.26 -15.95
CA THR A 349 -5.97 -5.73 -15.40
C THR A 349 -5.48 -7.01 -16.11
N ASN A 350 -4.23 -7.01 -16.61
CA ASN A 350 -3.63 -8.10 -17.40
C ASN A 350 -2.26 -8.57 -16.88
N THR A 351 -2.07 -8.55 -15.55
CA THR A 351 -0.82 -8.94 -14.88
C THR A 351 -0.89 -10.39 -14.38
N THR A 352 0.16 -10.84 -13.69
CA THR A 352 0.26 -12.19 -13.10
C THR A 352 -0.48 -12.36 -11.76
N GLN A 353 -1.28 -11.38 -11.35
CA GLN A 353 -2.05 -11.44 -10.11
C GLN A 353 -3.19 -12.47 -10.17
N ILE A 354 -3.60 -12.99 -9.01
CA ILE A 354 -4.75 -13.91 -8.91
C ILE A 354 -6.04 -13.18 -9.32
N ALA A 355 -6.81 -13.78 -10.23
CA ALA A 355 -8.14 -13.30 -10.58
C ALA A 355 -9.16 -13.73 -9.52
N THR A 356 -9.91 -12.76 -8.97
CA THR A 356 -11.01 -13.05 -8.03
C THR A 356 -12.31 -13.34 -8.79
N THR A 357 -13.25 -14.04 -8.15
CA THR A 357 -14.59 -14.27 -8.72
C THR A 357 -15.32 -12.96 -9.04
N GLY A 358 -15.13 -11.90 -8.24
CA GLY A 358 -15.68 -10.57 -8.52
C GLY A 358 -15.13 -9.94 -9.81
N PHE A 359 -13.83 -10.07 -10.07
CA PHE A 359 -13.22 -9.59 -11.32
C PHE A 359 -13.77 -10.32 -12.54
N VAL A 360 -13.85 -11.66 -12.47
CA VAL A 360 -14.37 -12.50 -13.56
C VAL A 360 -15.85 -12.21 -13.81
N LYS A 361 -16.66 -12.10 -12.76
CA LYS A 361 -18.09 -11.76 -12.87
C LYS A 361 -18.30 -10.40 -13.52
N THR A 362 -17.54 -9.38 -13.12
CA THR A 362 -17.61 -8.05 -13.73
C THR A 362 -17.26 -8.10 -15.22
N ALA A 363 -16.22 -8.85 -15.61
CA ALA A 363 -15.85 -9.00 -17.02
C ALA A 363 -16.93 -9.73 -17.85
N ILE A 364 -17.56 -10.76 -17.28
CA ILE A 364 -18.69 -11.46 -17.91
C ILE A 364 -19.89 -10.53 -18.02
N ASP A 365 -20.23 -9.79 -16.97
CA ASP A 365 -21.37 -8.87 -16.97
C ASP A 365 -21.20 -7.73 -17.98
N VAL A 366 -19.97 -7.35 -18.33
CA VAL A 366 -19.70 -6.43 -19.45
C VAL A 366 -20.05 -7.07 -20.79
N VAL A 367 -19.74 -8.36 -21.00
CA VAL A 367 -20.11 -9.09 -22.22
C VAL A 367 -21.63 -9.28 -22.32
N LEU A 368 -22.30 -9.46 -21.18
CA LEU A 368 -23.75 -9.62 -21.10
C LEU A 368 -24.52 -8.28 -21.00
N GLY A 369 -23.81 -7.18 -20.78
CA GLY A 369 -24.40 -5.87 -20.55
C GLY A 369 -25.15 -5.36 -21.78
N GLY A 370 -26.48 -5.49 -21.76
CA GLY A 370 -27.36 -5.02 -22.83
C GLY A 370 -27.98 -6.12 -23.70
N VAL A 371 -27.66 -7.39 -23.45
CA VAL A 371 -28.41 -8.52 -24.03
C VAL A 371 -29.55 -8.94 -23.12
N SER A 372 -30.70 -9.27 -23.73
CA SER A 372 -31.84 -9.81 -22.97
C SER A 372 -31.48 -11.16 -22.36
N ALA A 373 -32.21 -11.61 -21.33
CA ALA A 373 -32.03 -12.95 -20.75
C ALA A 373 -32.28 -14.10 -21.76
N ALA A 374 -32.82 -13.82 -22.95
CA ALA A 374 -32.94 -14.78 -24.05
C ALA A 374 -31.70 -14.85 -24.96
N PHE A 375 -30.68 -14.01 -24.72
CA PHE A 375 -29.43 -13.90 -25.50
C PHE A 375 -28.21 -13.78 -24.57
N ASP A 376 -28.26 -14.40 -23.39
CA ASP A 376 -27.20 -14.29 -22.38
C ASP A 376 -26.03 -15.25 -22.64
N THR A 377 -26.05 -15.94 -23.78
CA THR A 377 -24.90 -16.68 -24.29
C THR A 377 -24.50 -16.24 -25.70
N LEU A 378 -23.19 -16.25 -25.97
CA LEU A 378 -22.67 -16.04 -27.32
C LEU A 378 -23.20 -17.08 -28.32
N SER A 379 -23.56 -18.28 -27.84
CA SER A 379 -24.12 -19.36 -28.66
C SER A 379 -25.52 -19.03 -29.16
N GLU A 380 -26.37 -18.43 -28.31
CA GLU A 380 -27.72 -18.02 -28.69
C GLU A 380 -27.68 -16.91 -29.75
N ILE A 381 -26.80 -15.93 -29.56
CA ILE A 381 -26.60 -14.85 -30.55
C ILE A 381 -26.13 -15.42 -31.89
N ALA A 382 -25.15 -16.33 -31.88
CA ALA A 382 -24.64 -16.96 -33.09
C ALA A 382 -25.70 -17.81 -33.82
N ALA A 383 -26.53 -18.54 -33.07
CA ALA A 383 -27.63 -19.32 -33.62
C ALA A 383 -28.70 -18.43 -34.28
N ASP A 384 -29.13 -17.37 -33.60
CA ASP A 384 -30.15 -16.43 -34.11
C ASP A 384 -29.68 -15.69 -35.36
N LEU A 385 -28.43 -15.22 -35.38
CA LEU A 385 -27.87 -14.57 -36.56
C LEU A 385 -27.76 -15.55 -37.73
N SER A 386 -27.39 -16.80 -37.46
CA SER A 386 -27.34 -17.84 -38.49
C SER A 386 -28.72 -18.12 -39.09
N LEU A 387 -29.76 -18.18 -38.25
CA LEU A 387 -31.16 -18.34 -38.68
C LEU A 387 -31.66 -17.14 -39.50
N LYS A 388 -31.39 -15.92 -39.05
CA LYS A 388 -31.86 -14.68 -39.70
C LYS A 388 -31.11 -14.32 -40.98
N MET A 389 -29.90 -14.85 -41.20
CA MET A 389 -29.14 -14.63 -42.43
C MET A 389 -29.45 -15.66 -43.54
N VAL A 390 -30.30 -16.66 -43.29
CA VAL A 390 -30.70 -17.60 -44.34
C VAL A 390 -31.70 -16.94 -45.27
N LYS A 391 -31.34 -16.80 -46.56
CA LYS A 391 -32.20 -16.17 -47.59
C LYS A 391 -33.61 -16.76 -47.65
N SER A 392 -33.78 -18.07 -47.35
CA SER A 392 -35.09 -18.73 -47.34
C SER A 392 -35.95 -18.41 -46.12
N ALA A 393 -35.37 -17.85 -45.05
CA ALA A 393 -36.07 -17.41 -43.85
C ALA A 393 -36.48 -15.93 -43.91
N ASN A 394 -35.88 -15.13 -44.80
CA ASN A 394 -36.23 -13.73 -44.96
C ASN A 394 -37.66 -13.59 -45.50
N LEU A 395 -38.54 -12.98 -44.70
CA LEU A 395 -39.96 -12.74 -45.00
C LEU A 395 -40.81 -14.03 -45.09
N SER A 396 -40.29 -15.18 -44.67
CA SER A 396 -41.04 -16.46 -44.75
C SER A 396 -42.20 -16.54 -43.74
N ASP A 397 -42.11 -15.75 -42.67
CA ASP A 397 -43.12 -15.57 -41.64
C ASP A 397 -44.16 -14.48 -41.99
N VAL A 398 -43.95 -13.76 -43.10
CA VAL A 398 -44.87 -12.71 -43.55
C VAL A 398 -45.94 -13.31 -44.44
N ALA A 399 -47.20 -13.20 -44.00
CA ALA A 399 -48.36 -13.79 -44.67
C ALA A 399 -48.55 -13.36 -46.14
N ASN A 400 -48.08 -12.16 -46.51
CA ASN A 400 -48.11 -11.67 -47.90
C ASN A 400 -46.74 -11.15 -48.32
N ILE A 401 -45.91 -12.07 -48.83
CA ILE A 401 -44.55 -11.80 -49.27
C ILE A 401 -44.53 -10.75 -50.40
N ALA A 402 -45.49 -10.77 -51.33
CA ALA A 402 -45.53 -9.83 -52.45
C ALA A 402 -45.71 -8.38 -51.95
N THR A 403 -46.68 -8.14 -51.07
CA THR A 403 -46.90 -6.82 -50.46
C THR A 403 -45.73 -6.38 -49.59
N ALA A 404 -45.11 -7.29 -48.83
CA ALA A 404 -43.94 -6.99 -48.03
C ALA A 404 -42.76 -6.51 -48.89
N ARG A 405 -42.52 -7.18 -50.03
CA ARG A 405 -41.47 -6.76 -50.97
C ARG A 405 -41.76 -5.40 -51.59
N THR A 406 -43.02 -5.10 -51.92
CA THR A 406 -43.42 -3.76 -52.39
C THR A 406 -43.19 -2.70 -51.32
N ASN A 407 -43.62 -2.92 -50.08
CA ASN A 407 -43.48 -1.96 -48.97
C ASN A 407 -42.01 -1.68 -48.62
N LEU A 408 -41.14 -2.67 -48.82
CA LEU A 408 -39.69 -2.53 -48.62
C LEU A 408 -38.96 -1.92 -49.83
N GLY A 409 -39.67 -1.55 -50.90
CA GLY A 409 -39.07 -0.98 -52.10
C GLY A 409 -38.18 -1.98 -52.86
N LEU A 410 -38.51 -3.27 -52.79
CA LEU A 410 -37.75 -4.35 -53.44
C LEU A 410 -38.33 -4.74 -54.81
N VAL A 411 -39.38 -4.06 -55.29
CA VAL A 411 -40.03 -4.29 -56.59
C VAL A 411 -40.00 -2.99 -57.38
N GLY A 412 -39.51 -3.04 -58.62
CA GLY A 412 -39.57 -1.93 -59.56
C GLY A 412 -40.67 -2.10 -60.59
N VAL A 413 -41.00 -0.99 -61.25
CA VAL A 413 -41.84 -0.97 -62.46
C VAL A 413 -41.01 -0.30 -63.55
N THR A 414 -40.83 -0.99 -64.66
CA THR A 414 -40.06 -0.51 -65.82
C THR A 414 -40.99 -0.43 -67.02
N GLU A 415 -40.76 0.56 -67.87
CA GLU A 415 -41.47 0.74 -69.14
C GLU A 415 -40.48 0.61 -70.31
N GLU A 416 -40.88 -0.11 -71.35
CA GLU A 416 -40.11 -0.26 -72.58
C GLU A 416 -40.98 0.04 -73.79
N ILE A 417 -40.43 0.76 -74.77
CA ILE A 417 -41.17 1.19 -75.96
C ILE A 417 -40.67 0.38 -77.15
N VAL A 418 -41.60 -0.35 -77.79
CA VAL A 418 -41.36 -1.00 -79.07
C VAL A 418 -41.96 -0.16 -80.18
N ARG A 419 -41.21 0.05 -81.26
CA ARG A 419 -41.61 0.89 -82.39
C ARG A 419 -42.12 0.02 -83.54
N ALA A 420 -42.91 0.62 -84.43
CA ALA A 420 -43.53 -0.12 -85.53
C ALA A 420 -42.55 -0.69 -86.56
N ASP A 421 -41.29 -0.25 -86.60
CA ASP A 421 -40.24 -0.91 -87.40
C ASP A 421 -39.87 -2.31 -86.88
N ASP A 422 -40.21 -2.64 -85.64
CA ASP A 422 -40.08 -3.99 -85.06
C ASP A 422 -41.40 -4.80 -85.10
N PHE A 423 -42.47 -4.26 -85.71
CA PHE A 423 -43.75 -4.95 -85.81
C PHE A 423 -43.74 -5.90 -87.01
N LEU A 424 -44.22 -7.12 -86.79
CA LEU A 424 -44.24 -8.20 -87.76
C LEU A 424 -45.70 -8.50 -88.16
N PRO A 425 -46.15 -8.17 -89.38
CA PRO A 425 -47.53 -8.41 -89.78
C PRO A 425 -47.82 -9.92 -89.85
N ALA A 426 -49.04 -10.32 -89.51
CA ALA A 426 -49.45 -11.71 -89.65
C ALA A 426 -49.46 -12.14 -91.12
N GLY A 427 -49.13 -13.41 -91.40
CA GLY A 427 -49.17 -13.95 -92.77
C GLY A 427 -50.57 -14.03 -93.39
N THR A 428 -51.63 -13.90 -92.57
CA THR A 428 -53.03 -13.83 -93.00
C THR A 428 -53.72 -12.81 -92.12
N ASN A 429 -54.51 -11.91 -92.72
CA ASN A 429 -55.12 -10.76 -92.04
C ASN A 429 -54.07 -10.01 -91.20
N GLY A 430 -52.92 -9.73 -91.81
CA GLY A 430 -51.85 -8.96 -91.18
C GLY A 430 -52.01 -7.49 -91.52
N GLY A 431 -51.78 -6.63 -90.54
CA GLY A 431 -51.76 -5.19 -90.79
C GLY A 431 -50.75 -4.80 -91.86
N GLN A 432 -50.97 -3.66 -92.50
CA GLN A 432 -50.07 -3.15 -93.53
C GLN A 432 -48.95 -2.30 -92.90
N ILE A 433 -47.69 -2.66 -93.14
CA ILE A 433 -46.56 -1.82 -92.78
C ILE A 433 -46.57 -0.57 -93.68
N GLY A 434 -46.54 0.60 -93.04
CA GLY A 434 -46.46 1.89 -93.71
C GLY A 434 -45.30 2.74 -93.20
N LEU A 435 -44.85 3.64 -94.06
CA LEU A 435 -43.90 4.70 -93.73
C LEU A 435 -44.47 6.02 -94.23
N ARG A 436 -44.64 6.97 -93.32
CA ARG A 436 -45.14 8.32 -93.64
C ARG A 436 -44.09 9.36 -93.31
N TYR A 437 -43.98 10.38 -94.15
CA TYR A 437 -43.19 11.57 -93.86
C TYR A 437 -44.14 12.69 -93.40
N LEU A 438 -43.95 13.21 -92.19
CA LEU A 438 -44.79 14.28 -91.65
C LEU A 438 -44.63 15.57 -92.46
N ALA A 439 -45.74 16.18 -92.89
CA ALA A 439 -45.73 17.25 -93.89
C ALA A 439 -44.91 18.50 -93.50
N THR A 440 -44.90 18.88 -92.21
CA THR A 440 -44.22 20.10 -91.75
C THR A 440 -42.71 19.93 -91.63
N ASN A 441 -42.25 18.80 -91.08
CA ASN A 441 -40.85 18.60 -90.68
C ASN A 441 -40.13 17.50 -91.50
N GLY A 442 -40.85 16.79 -92.37
CA GLY A 442 -40.31 15.67 -93.16
C GLY A 442 -39.88 14.45 -92.33
N GLN A 443 -40.32 14.35 -91.07
CA GLN A 443 -39.91 13.26 -90.18
C GLN A 443 -40.54 11.93 -90.61
N PRO A 444 -39.75 10.85 -90.79
CA PRO A 444 -40.28 9.52 -91.08
C PRO A 444 -40.93 8.90 -89.83
N VAL A 445 -42.13 8.34 -89.99
CA VAL A 445 -42.84 7.57 -88.98
C VAL A 445 -43.27 6.25 -89.59
N PHE A 446 -42.75 5.15 -89.04
CA PHE A 446 -43.24 3.81 -89.34
C PHE A 446 -44.55 3.57 -88.58
N TYR A 447 -45.48 2.87 -89.21
CA TYR A 447 -46.73 2.46 -88.57
C TYR A 447 -47.20 1.12 -89.11
N MET A 448 -48.03 0.45 -88.32
CA MET A 448 -48.84 -0.68 -88.72
C MET A 448 -50.27 -0.18 -88.91
N ALA A 449 -50.76 -0.16 -90.15
CA ALA A 449 -52.15 0.14 -90.44
C ALA A 449 -52.99 -1.11 -90.20
N LEU A 450 -54.07 -0.94 -89.44
CA LEU A 450 -55.06 -1.97 -89.13
C LEU A 450 -56.40 -1.55 -89.69
N ASP A 451 -56.93 -2.31 -90.64
CA ASP A 451 -58.17 -2.00 -91.35
C ASP A 451 -59.42 -2.14 -90.44
N PRO A 452 -60.49 -1.35 -90.67
CA PRO A 452 -61.67 -1.34 -89.81
C PRO A 452 -62.66 -2.48 -90.04
N THR A 453 -62.44 -3.31 -91.06
CA THR A 453 -63.39 -4.33 -91.53
C THR A 453 -62.97 -5.76 -91.20
N THR A 454 -61.68 -6.01 -91.06
CA THR A 454 -61.09 -7.32 -90.79
C THR A 454 -60.28 -7.24 -89.50
N ALA A 455 -60.32 -8.30 -88.69
CA ALA A 455 -59.47 -8.40 -87.51
C ALA A 455 -58.00 -8.58 -87.92
N GLU A 456 -57.31 -7.48 -88.17
CA GLU A 456 -55.91 -7.50 -88.56
C GLU A 456 -54.97 -7.64 -87.36
N THR A 457 -53.89 -8.39 -87.57
CA THR A 457 -52.94 -8.77 -86.51
C THR A 457 -51.50 -8.43 -86.88
N PHE A 458 -50.74 -7.98 -85.89
CA PHE A 458 -49.30 -7.93 -85.94
C PHE A 458 -48.70 -8.54 -84.67
N TYR A 459 -47.44 -8.96 -84.79
CA TYR A 459 -46.67 -9.58 -83.73
C TYR A 459 -45.49 -8.70 -83.37
N ILE A 460 -45.08 -8.77 -82.12
CA ILE A 460 -43.84 -8.16 -81.64
C ILE A 460 -42.99 -9.27 -81.05
N TYR A 461 -41.75 -9.37 -81.51
CA TYR A 461 -40.73 -10.16 -80.83
C TYR A 461 -39.99 -9.25 -79.86
N TRP A 462 -40.16 -9.51 -78.56
CA TRP A 462 -39.62 -8.67 -77.51
C TRP A 462 -38.79 -9.50 -76.54
N ILE A 463 -37.65 -8.94 -76.09
CA ILE A 463 -36.81 -9.56 -75.06
C ILE A 463 -36.86 -8.66 -73.84
N PRO A 464 -37.55 -9.05 -72.76
CA PRO A 464 -37.57 -8.27 -71.53
C PRO A 464 -36.17 -8.03 -70.99
N GLN A 465 -35.96 -6.87 -70.38
CA GLN A 465 -34.68 -6.58 -69.72
C GLN A 465 -34.35 -7.62 -68.64
N ARG A 466 -33.04 -7.77 -68.34
CA ARG A 466 -32.48 -8.80 -67.44
C ARG A 466 -33.11 -8.84 -66.04
N ARG A 467 -33.81 -7.80 -65.60
CA ARG A 467 -34.43 -7.68 -64.27
C ARG A 467 -35.94 -7.91 -64.25
N TYR A 468 -36.58 -8.22 -65.39
CA TYR A 468 -37.98 -8.64 -65.41
C TYR A 468 -38.18 -9.89 -64.55
N ASN A 469 -39.21 -9.87 -63.69
CA ASN A 469 -39.45 -10.91 -62.69
C ASN A 469 -40.40 -12.03 -63.16
N GLY A 470 -40.82 -12.01 -64.43
CA GLY A 470 -41.78 -12.99 -64.97
C GLY A 470 -43.23 -12.75 -64.58
N GLY A 471 -43.54 -11.56 -64.03
CA GLY A 471 -44.88 -11.17 -63.61
C GLY A 471 -45.85 -10.87 -64.75
N THR A 472 -46.81 -9.99 -64.51
CA THR A 472 -47.73 -9.50 -65.55
C THR A 472 -47.11 -8.31 -66.28
N ILE A 473 -47.55 -8.11 -67.54
CA ILE A 473 -47.25 -6.90 -68.29
C ILE A 473 -48.55 -6.13 -68.58
N THR A 474 -48.44 -4.86 -68.91
CA THR A 474 -49.52 -4.10 -69.55
C THR A 474 -48.99 -3.45 -70.82
N ALA A 475 -49.86 -3.25 -71.80
CA ALA A 475 -49.49 -2.62 -73.06
C ALA A 475 -50.29 -1.33 -73.27
N THR A 476 -49.62 -0.29 -73.75
CA THR A 476 -50.22 0.99 -74.11
C THR A 476 -49.94 1.27 -75.58
N PRO A 477 -50.92 1.03 -76.46
CA PRO A 477 -50.81 1.38 -77.87
C PRO A 477 -50.71 2.89 -78.06
N GLU A 478 -49.82 3.31 -78.95
CA GLU A 478 -49.78 4.67 -79.44
C GLU A 478 -50.04 4.69 -80.94
N TRP A 479 -51.08 5.42 -81.32
CA TRP A 479 -51.68 5.31 -82.63
C TRP A 479 -52.17 6.66 -83.16
N THR A 480 -52.58 6.66 -84.42
CA THR A 480 -53.22 7.78 -85.10
C THR A 480 -54.19 7.25 -86.16
N ALA A 481 -55.08 8.09 -86.66
CA ALA A 481 -55.89 7.80 -87.85
C ALA A 481 -55.98 9.06 -88.71
N GLU A 482 -55.85 8.92 -90.03
CA GLU A 482 -55.83 10.08 -90.94
C GLU A 482 -57.21 10.73 -91.14
N SER A 483 -58.26 10.02 -90.77
CA SER A 483 -59.66 10.44 -90.88
C SER A 483 -60.54 9.53 -90.00
N GLY A 484 -61.85 9.74 -90.04
CA GLY A 484 -62.83 8.90 -89.35
C GLY A 484 -63.25 9.42 -87.98
N SER A 485 -64.01 8.60 -87.28
CA SER A 485 -64.48 8.82 -85.90
C SER A 485 -64.75 7.47 -85.24
N GLY A 486 -64.73 7.42 -83.91
CA GLY A 486 -65.04 6.22 -83.14
C GLY A 486 -63.89 5.78 -82.24
N THR A 487 -64.01 4.58 -81.69
CA THR A 487 -63.07 4.02 -80.71
C THR A 487 -62.26 2.89 -81.34
N PHE A 488 -60.95 3.05 -81.34
CA PHE A 488 -60.00 2.00 -81.69
C PHE A 488 -59.84 1.04 -80.51
N GLN A 489 -59.86 -0.26 -80.80
CA GLN A 489 -59.61 -1.29 -79.80
C GLN A 489 -58.53 -2.27 -80.26
N LEU A 490 -57.46 -2.35 -79.46
CA LEU A 490 -56.39 -3.31 -79.66
C LEU A 490 -56.38 -4.35 -78.55
N ASP A 491 -56.53 -5.61 -78.94
CA ASP A 491 -56.36 -6.76 -78.06
C ASP A 491 -54.91 -7.21 -78.08
N VAL A 492 -54.29 -7.33 -76.90
CA VAL A 492 -52.90 -7.75 -76.74
C VAL A 492 -52.84 -9.00 -75.88
N SER A 493 -52.16 -10.02 -76.39
CA SER A 493 -51.85 -11.26 -75.65
C SER A 493 -50.35 -11.56 -75.78
N ALA A 494 -49.81 -12.36 -74.86
CA ALA A 494 -48.37 -12.65 -74.84
C ALA A 494 -48.07 -14.13 -74.54
N VAL A 495 -46.90 -14.59 -74.97
CA VAL A 495 -46.37 -15.92 -74.68
C VAL A 495 -44.85 -15.90 -74.56
N PHE A 496 -44.33 -16.56 -73.53
CA PHE A 496 -42.89 -16.77 -73.38
C PHE A 496 -42.38 -17.85 -74.33
N ALA A 497 -41.18 -17.61 -74.87
CA ALA A 497 -40.40 -18.58 -75.62
C ALA A 497 -39.01 -18.70 -74.99
N ARG A 498 -38.75 -19.83 -74.33
CA ARG A 498 -37.44 -20.19 -73.78
C ARG A 498 -36.71 -21.15 -74.69
N ASN A 499 -35.43 -21.36 -74.38
CA ASN A 499 -34.69 -22.49 -74.93
C ASN A 499 -35.41 -23.80 -74.58
N ASP A 500 -35.64 -24.65 -75.58
CA ASP A 500 -36.36 -25.93 -75.48
C ASP A 500 -37.89 -25.84 -75.32
N ASP A 501 -38.49 -24.65 -75.41
CA ASP A 501 -39.94 -24.52 -75.56
C ASP A 501 -40.35 -24.72 -77.05
N PRO A 502 -41.53 -25.29 -77.35
CA PRO A 502 -42.05 -25.32 -78.71
C PRO A 502 -42.21 -23.90 -79.28
N LEU A 503 -41.96 -23.72 -80.58
CA LEU A 503 -42.13 -22.42 -81.25
C LEU A 503 -43.59 -22.06 -81.50
N ASP A 504 -44.46 -23.06 -81.64
CA ASP A 504 -45.90 -22.89 -81.85
C ASP A 504 -46.64 -23.22 -80.54
N VAL A 505 -46.95 -22.17 -79.78
CA VAL A 505 -47.63 -22.25 -78.49
C VAL A 505 -48.76 -21.23 -78.48
N ALA A 506 -49.88 -21.63 -77.88
CA ALA A 506 -51.03 -20.74 -77.72
C ALA A 506 -50.67 -19.52 -76.87
N PHE A 507 -51.07 -18.34 -77.33
CA PHE A 507 -50.96 -17.09 -76.59
C PHE A 507 -51.88 -17.11 -75.35
N GLY A 508 -51.53 -16.31 -74.34
CA GLY A 508 -52.36 -16.11 -73.16
C GLY A 508 -53.69 -15.44 -73.48
N THR A 509 -54.49 -15.22 -72.43
CA THR A 509 -55.76 -14.48 -72.59
C THR A 509 -55.46 -13.03 -72.99
N ALA A 510 -56.09 -12.57 -74.07
CA ALA A 510 -55.92 -11.20 -74.52
C ALA A 510 -56.52 -10.19 -73.53
N GLN A 511 -55.91 -9.02 -73.45
CA GLN A 511 -56.43 -7.85 -72.73
C GLN A 511 -56.55 -6.69 -73.71
N SER A 512 -57.64 -5.93 -73.61
CA SER A 512 -57.97 -4.86 -74.55
C SER A 512 -57.50 -3.51 -74.05
N SER A 513 -57.07 -2.66 -74.98
CA SER A 513 -56.89 -1.21 -74.80
C SER A 513 -57.83 -0.50 -75.77
N ASN A 514 -58.67 0.40 -75.23
CA ASN A 514 -59.72 1.07 -75.98
C ASN A 514 -59.50 2.57 -75.90
N ASP A 515 -59.44 3.24 -77.04
CA ASP A 515 -59.18 4.67 -77.10
C ASP A 515 -59.97 5.34 -78.22
N THR A 516 -60.51 6.52 -77.94
CA THR A 516 -61.41 7.23 -78.86
C THR A 516 -60.62 8.24 -79.67
N LEU A 517 -60.83 8.24 -81.00
CA LEU A 517 -60.21 9.24 -81.86
C LEU A 517 -60.70 10.63 -81.46
N LEU A 518 -59.77 11.47 -81.01
CA LEU A 518 -60.05 12.86 -80.64
C LEU A 518 -59.99 13.77 -81.86
N SER A 519 -58.91 13.66 -82.63
CA SER A 519 -58.63 14.45 -83.82
C SER A 519 -57.89 13.62 -84.86
N ALA A 520 -58.25 13.76 -86.13
CA ALA A 520 -57.55 13.09 -87.22
C ALA A 520 -56.08 13.58 -87.32
N GLY A 521 -55.13 12.65 -87.45
CA GLY A 521 -53.71 12.93 -87.60
C GLY A 521 -52.94 13.24 -86.32
N ASP A 522 -53.61 13.24 -85.16
CA ASP A 522 -52.98 13.49 -83.86
C ASP A 522 -52.38 12.22 -83.24
N HIS A 523 -51.45 12.41 -82.30
CA HIS A 523 -50.90 11.36 -81.46
C HIS A 523 -51.93 10.95 -80.40
N HIS A 524 -52.31 9.68 -80.38
CA HIS A 524 -53.18 9.10 -79.37
C HIS A 524 -52.38 8.09 -78.55
N GLU A 525 -52.30 8.31 -77.25
CA GLU A 525 -51.78 7.34 -76.29
C GLU A 525 -52.98 6.71 -75.58
N SER A 526 -53.24 5.44 -75.91
CA SER A 526 -54.39 4.73 -75.35
C SER A 526 -54.21 4.46 -73.84
N PRO A 527 -55.31 4.21 -73.09
CA PRO A 527 -55.19 3.60 -71.77
C PRO A 527 -54.44 2.27 -71.82
N ALA A 528 -53.65 1.95 -70.79
CA ALA A 528 -53.00 0.65 -70.70
C ALA A 528 -54.05 -0.48 -70.68
N THR A 529 -53.71 -1.62 -71.28
CA THR A 529 -54.51 -2.85 -71.14
C THR A 529 -54.66 -3.24 -69.66
N GLY A 530 -55.63 -4.11 -69.37
CA GLY A 530 -55.59 -4.92 -68.15
C GLY A 530 -54.29 -5.73 -68.04
N ALA A 531 -54.03 -6.32 -66.86
CA ALA A 531 -52.84 -7.13 -66.63
C ALA A 531 -52.80 -8.35 -67.56
N ILE A 532 -51.87 -8.35 -68.51
CA ILE A 532 -51.62 -9.46 -69.42
C ILE A 532 -50.74 -10.45 -68.67
N ILE A 533 -51.24 -11.68 -68.55
CA ILE A 533 -50.47 -12.83 -68.07
C ILE A 533 -49.91 -13.54 -69.30
N PRO A 534 -48.60 -13.48 -69.57
CA PRO A 534 -48.03 -14.21 -70.69
C PRO A 534 -48.22 -15.72 -70.47
N ALA A 535 -48.62 -16.43 -71.52
CA ALA A 535 -48.64 -17.90 -71.50
C ALA A 535 -47.22 -18.47 -71.52
N GLY A 536 -47.10 -19.78 -71.32
CA GLY A 536 -45.82 -20.46 -71.21
C GLY A 536 -45.18 -20.29 -69.82
N THR A 537 -43.95 -20.76 -69.68
CA THR A 537 -43.23 -20.66 -68.41
C THR A 537 -42.12 -19.63 -68.53
N TRP A 538 -42.01 -18.74 -67.55
CA TRP A 538 -40.92 -17.77 -67.52
C TRP A 538 -39.59 -18.41 -67.12
N SER A 539 -38.50 -17.93 -67.71
CA SER A 539 -37.14 -18.08 -67.17
C SER A 539 -36.33 -16.82 -67.49
N ARG A 540 -35.24 -16.60 -66.75
CA ARG A 540 -34.41 -15.42 -66.95
C ARG A 540 -33.79 -15.43 -68.34
N GLY A 541 -34.06 -14.38 -69.13
CA GLY A 541 -33.59 -14.24 -70.51
C GLY A 541 -34.49 -14.90 -71.55
N ALA A 542 -35.67 -15.41 -71.16
CA ALA A 542 -36.69 -15.85 -72.09
C ALA A 542 -37.11 -14.69 -73.02
N SER A 543 -37.29 -14.99 -74.30
CA SER A 543 -37.93 -14.06 -75.23
C SER A 543 -39.45 -14.12 -75.07
N MET A 544 -40.16 -13.11 -75.55
CA MET A 544 -41.61 -13.04 -75.50
C MET A 544 -42.16 -12.60 -76.86
N TRP A 545 -43.22 -13.27 -77.28
CA TRP A 545 -44.03 -12.82 -78.40
C TRP A 545 -45.26 -12.12 -77.86
N LEU A 546 -45.56 -10.94 -78.39
CA LEU A 546 -46.85 -10.29 -78.20
C LEU A 546 -47.64 -10.39 -79.51
N LYS A 547 -48.92 -10.73 -79.40
CA LYS A 547 -49.88 -10.72 -80.50
C LYS A 547 -50.85 -9.57 -80.26
N CYS A 548 -50.90 -8.65 -81.22
CA CYS A 548 -51.73 -7.46 -81.19
C CYS A 548 -52.75 -7.55 -82.33
N THR A 549 -54.03 -7.55 -82.01
CA THR A 549 -55.12 -7.70 -82.99
C THR A 549 -56.14 -6.58 -82.82
N ARG A 550 -56.54 -5.94 -83.94
CA ARG A 550 -57.65 -5.00 -83.91
C ARG A 550 -58.95 -5.76 -83.66
N ASN A 551 -59.67 -5.41 -82.59
CA ASN A 551 -60.91 -6.11 -82.23
C ASN A 551 -62.12 -5.49 -82.93
N VAL A 552 -62.32 -5.82 -84.21
CA VAL A 552 -63.44 -5.32 -85.02
C VAL A 552 -64.84 -5.71 -84.52
N ALA A 553 -64.96 -6.58 -83.51
CA ALA A 553 -66.24 -6.93 -82.92
C ALA A 553 -66.78 -5.84 -81.95
N ILE A 554 -65.88 -5.01 -81.41
CA ILE A 554 -66.22 -3.96 -80.43
C ILE A 554 -65.67 -2.58 -80.87
N ASP A 555 -64.58 -2.56 -81.63
CA ASP A 555 -64.02 -1.36 -82.27
C ASP A 555 -65.05 -0.66 -83.16
N THR A 556 -65.12 0.65 -83.05
CA THR A 556 -66.06 1.50 -83.81
C THR A 556 -65.36 2.55 -84.68
N LEU A 557 -64.03 2.54 -84.74
CA LEU A 557 -63.27 3.49 -85.55
C LEU A 557 -63.50 3.22 -87.03
N SER A 558 -64.05 4.20 -87.74
CA SER A 558 -64.46 4.06 -89.14
C SER A 558 -63.33 4.17 -90.18
N ALA A 559 -62.07 4.12 -89.75
CA ALA A 559 -60.88 4.29 -90.58
C ALA A 559 -59.76 3.36 -90.11
N ASP A 560 -58.67 3.32 -90.88
CA ASP A 560 -57.47 2.56 -90.50
C ASP A 560 -56.85 3.16 -89.23
N ALA A 561 -56.58 2.31 -88.24
CA ALA A 561 -55.78 2.67 -87.09
C ALA A 561 -54.31 2.45 -87.43
N GLN A 562 -53.49 3.50 -87.35
CA GLN A 562 -52.06 3.46 -87.61
C GLN A 562 -51.31 3.42 -86.27
N VAL A 563 -50.94 2.23 -85.81
CA VAL A 563 -50.17 2.04 -84.58
C VAL A 563 -48.68 2.21 -84.88
N TYR A 564 -48.01 3.18 -84.25
CA TYR A 564 -46.57 3.44 -84.49
C TYR A 564 -45.67 3.07 -83.30
N ARG A 565 -46.22 2.94 -82.09
CA ARG A 565 -45.50 2.47 -80.90
C ARG A 565 -46.39 1.62 -80.00
N LEU A 566 -45.77 0.71 -79.25
CA LEU A 566 -46.39 -0.01 -78.14
C LEU A 566 -45.48 0.15 -76.92
N LYS A 567 -46.01 0.76 -75.85
CA LYS A 567 -45.32 0.85 -74.56
C LYS A 567 -45.70 -0.36 -73.71
N ILE A 568 -44.71 -1.11 -73.24
CA ILE A 568 -44.87 -2.31 -72.42
C ILE A 568 -44.39 -1.97 -71.01
N THR A 569 -45.27 -2.05 -70.03
CA THR A 569 -44.96 -1.82 -68.62
C THR A 569 -44.92 -3.15 -67.88
N TYR A 570 -43.89 -3.38 -67.08
CA TYR A 570 -43.68 -4.66 -66.37
C TYR A 570 -42.94 -4.48 -65.05
N THR A 571 -43.10 -5.45 -64.14
CA THR A 571 -42.44 -5.43 -62.83
C THR A 571 -41.04 -6.06 -62.86
N THR A 572 -40.11 -5.49 -62.09
CA THR A 572 -38.74 -5.98 -61.99
C THR A 572 -38.38 -6.39 -60.56
N ASP A 573 -37.34 -7.23 -60.44
CA ASP A 573 -36.85 -7.74 -59.15
C ASP A 573 -36.19 -6.69 -58.25
N GLN A 574 -36.01 -5.44 -58.71
CA GLN A 574 -35.40 -4.33 -57.96
C GLN A 574 -36.06 -2.98 -58.32
N ALA A 575 -36.20 -2.07 -57.35
CA ALA A 575 -36.91 -0.80 -57.51
C ALA A 575 -36.23 0.27 -58.37
N ILE A 576 -34.93 0.12 -58.64
CA ILE A 576 -34.14 1.11 -59.39
C ILE A 576 -33.25 0.40 -60.39
N ASP A 577 -33.33 0.84 -61.64
CA ASP A 577 -32.32 0.53 -62.65
C ASP A 577 -31.08 1.42 -62.44
N ALA A 578 -30.36 1.13 -61.36
CA ALA A 578 -29.00 1.63 -61.15
C ALA A 578 -27.98 0.73 -61.87
#